data_AF-A0A125Q113-F1
#
_entry.id   AF-A0A125Q113-F1
#
_cell.length_a   1.000
_cell.length_b   1.000
_cell.length_c   1.000
_cell.angle_alpha   90.00
_cell.angle_beta   90.00
_cell.angle_gamma   90.00
#
_symmetry.space_group_name_H-M   'P 1'
#
loop_
_entity.id
_entity.type
_entity.pdbx_description
1 polymer ?
#
loop_
_entity_poly.entity_id
_entity_poly.type
_entity_poly.pdbx_seq_one_letter_code
_entity_poly.pdbx_strand_id
1 'polypeptide(L)' 'MNVTGARWRKSTRSGNNGGNCVEVADNLPGVVLVRDTKDREGGTLAFTPGAWRGFVDLARAARRR' A
#
# COMPACT_ATOMS: atom_id res chain seq x y z
N MET A 1 -8.86 -2.55 15.17
CA MET A 1 -7.83 -3.46 14.62
C MET A 1 -6.51 -3.22 15.33
N ASN A 2 -5.78 -4.27 15.71
CA ASN A 2 -4.42 -4.14 16.21
C ASN A 2 -3.43 -4.15 15.03
N VAL A 3 -2.74 -3.02 14.80
CA VAL A 3 -1.81 -2.83 13.67
C VAL A 3 -0.34 -2.81 14.11
N THR A 4 -0.04 -3.06 15.38
CA THR A 4 1.32 -2.97 15.93
C THR A 4 2.30 -3.99 15.33
N GLY A 5 1.82 -5.06 14.71
CA GLY A 5 2.62 -6.06 14.00
C GLY A 5 2.85 -5.79 12.50
N ALA A 6 2.47 -4.61 11.98
CA ALA A 6 2.60 -4.29 10.56
C ALA A 6 4.08 -4.27 10.12
N ARG A 7 4.43 -5.13 9.17
CA ARG A 7 5.75 -5.16 8.52
C ARG A 7 5.67 -4.39 7.21
N TRP A 8 6.05 -3.12 7.27
CA TRP A 8 6.00 -2.21 6.12
C TRP A 8 7.06 -2.57 5.08
N ARG A 9 6.63 -2.69 3.83
CA ARG A 9 7.48 -2.87 2.66
C ARG A 9 7.29 -1.68 1.74
N LYS A 10 8.39 -1.00 1.41
CA LYS A 10 8.38 0.07 0.42
C LYS A 10 8.14 -0.52 -0.97
N SER A 11 7.27 0.10 -1.75
CA SER A 11 7.02 -0.30 -3.14
C SER A 11 8.28 -0.02 -3.98
N THR A 12 8.68 -0.99 -4.81
CA THR A 12 9.75 -0.85 -5.80
C THR A 12 9.44 0.17 -6.89
N ARG A 13 8.18 0.64 -6.97
CA ARG A 13 7.75 1.71 -7.86
C ARG A 13 7.94 3.11 -7.27
N SER A 14 8.42 3.21 -6.02
CA SER A 14 8.84 4.47 -5.40
C SER A 14 10.19 4.87 -6.01
N GLY A 15 10.17 5.75 -7.02
CA GLY A 15 11.38 6.13 -7.76
C GLY A 15 12.27 7.14 -7.03
N ASN A 16 13.56 7.16 -7.35
CA ASN A 16 14.55 8.07 -6.75
C ASN A 16 14.35 9.57 -7.10
N ASN A 17 13.54 9.89 -8.11
CA ASN A 17 13.32 11.28 -8.56
C ASN A 17 12.10 11.94 -7.89
N GLY A 18 11.80 11.60 -6.63
CA GLY A 18 10.72 12.24 -5.88
C GLY A 18 9.29 11.76 -6.18
N GLY A 19 9.12 10.69 -6.95
CA GLY A 19 7.80 10.13 -7.28
C GLY A 19 7.23 9.21 -6.19
N ASN A 20 6.05 9.59 -5.67
CA ASN A 20 5.08 8.81 -4.86
C ASN A 20 5.67 7.61 -4.08
N CYS A 21 6.07 7.86 -2.83
CA CYS A 21 6.66 6.83 -1.98
C CYS A 21 5.56 6.08 -1.22
N VAL A 22 5.19 4.89 -1.67
CA VAL A 22 4.14 4.09 -1.01
C VAL A 22 4.75 2.94 -0.22
N GLU A 23 4.29 2.76 1.02
CA GLU A 23 4.56 1.59 1.86
C GLU A 23 3.31 0.75 2.04
N VAL A 24 3.47 -0.58 2.01
CA VAL A 24 2.38 -1.55 2.17
C VAL A 24 2.74 -2.55 3.26
N ALA A 25 1.80 -2.89 4.13
CA ALA A 25 1.88 -4.01 5.05
C ALA A 25 0.72 -4.98 4.78
N ASP A 26 1.06 -6.19 4.32
CA ASP A 26 0.12 -7.26 3.93
C ASP A 26 0.26 -8.52 4.82
N ASN A 27 1.06 -8.41 5.89
CA ASN A 27 1.35 -9.51 6.81
C ASN A 27 0.35 -9.65 7.96
N LEU A 28 -0.62 -8.74 8.06
CA LEU A 28 -1.63 -8.77 9.11
C LEU A 28 -2.84 -9.61 8.67
N PRO A 29 -3.42 -10.44 9.54
CA PRO A 29 -4.62 -11.19 9.21
C PRO A 29 -5.79 -10.26 8.87
N GLY A 30 -6.41 -10.48 7.70
CA GLY A 30 -7.66 -9.83 7.31
C GLY A 30 -7.55 -8.36 6.91
N VAL A 31 -6.35 -7.77 6.86
CA VAL A 31 -6.17 -6.37 6.47
C VAL A 31 -4.87 -6.15 5.70
N VAL A 32 -4.93 -5.28 4.69
CA VAL A 32 -3.76 -4.71 4.03
C VAL A 32 -3.73 -3.22 4.34
N LEU A 33 -2.59 -2.74 4.85
CA LEU A 33 -2.40 -1.34 5.17
C LEU A 33 -1.53 -0.67 4.11
N VAL A 34 -1.88 0.55 3.75
CA VAL A 34 -1.15 1.37 2.78
C VAL A 34 -0.97 2.77 3.35
N ARG A 35 0.23 3.33 3.23
CA ARG A 35 0.49 4.70 3.63
C ARG A 35 1.46 5.39 2.68
N ASP A 36 1.42 6.71 2.69
CA ASP A 36 2.48 7.52 2.08
C ASP A 36 3.71 7.52 3.02
N THR A 37 4.86 7.22 2.46
CA THR A 37 6.13 7.27 3.19
C THR A 37 6.53 8.71 3.51
N LYS A 38 6.15 9.67 2.64
CA LYS A 38 6.48 11.09 2.77
C LYS A 38 5.52 11.83 3.68
N ASP A 39 4.30 11.33 3.82
CA ASP A 39 3.28 11.88 4.70
C ASP A 39 2.73 10.79 5.62
N ARG A 40 3.52 10.47 6.66
CA ARG A 40 3.12 9.46 7.66
C ARG A 40 2.01 9.97 8.58
N GLU A 41 1.87 11.28 8.72
CA GLU A 41 0.85 11.91 9.56
C GLU A 41 -0.51 11.99 8.85
N GLY A 42 -0.51 12.01 7.50
CA GLY A 42 -1.70 11.91 6.66
C GLY A 42 -2.49 10.60 6.81
N GLY A 43 -1.96 9.64 7.58
CA GLY A 43 -2.68 8.45 8.04
C GLY A 43 -2.39 7.19 7.26
N THR A 44 -3.17 6.14 7.54
CA THR A 44 -3.02 4.81 6.94
C THR A 44 -4.36 4.34 6.39
N LEU A 45 -4.38 4.01 5.11
CA LEU A 45 -5.52 3.37 4.47
C LEU A 45 -5.53 1.89 4.81
N ALA A 46 -6.70 1.34 5.11
CA ALA A 46 -6.91 -0.06 5.43
C ALA A 46 -7.87 -0.70 4.44
N PHE A 47 -7.47 -1.84 3.86
CA PHE A 47 -8.24 -2.59 2.88
C PHE A 47 -8.45 -4.02 3.35
N THR A 48 -9.55 -4.65 2.94
CA THR A 48 -9.63 -6.11 3.00
C THR A 48 -8.68 -6.72 1.95
N PRO A 49 -8.19 -7.95 2.15
CA PRO A 49 -7.31 -8.60 1.17
C PRO A 49 -7.92 -8.73 -0.22
N GLY A 50 -9.24 -8.96 -0.31
CA GLY A 50 -9.97 -9.02 -1.58
C GLY A 50 -9.99 -7.68 -2.31
N ALA A 51 -10.35 -6.59 -1.61
CA ALA A 51 -10.36 -5.25 -2.18
C ALA A 51 -8.97 -4.80 -2.65
N TRP A 52 -7.93 -5.11 -1.88
CA TRP A 52 -6.55 -4.80 -2.25
C TRP A 52 -6.12 -5.51 -3.54
N ARG A 53 -6.44 -6.80 -3.69
CA ARG A 53 -6.14 -7.56 -4.93
C ARG A 53 -6.83 -6.93 -6.14
N GLY A 54 -8.14 -6.67 -6.02
CA GLY A 54 -8.91 -6.04 -7.10
C GLY A 54 -8.37 -4.66 -7.49
N PHE A 55 -7.97 -3.84 -6.51
CA PHE A 55 -7.32 -2.55 -6.76
C PHE A 55 -6.01 -2.71 -7.54
N VAL A 56 -5.13 -3.63 -7.12
CA VAL A 56 -3.84 -3.87 -7.80
C VAL A 56 -4.05 -4.37 -9.23
N ASP A 57 -5.02 -5.26 -9.45
CA ASP A 57 -5.34 -5.77 -10.78
C ASP A 57 -5.86 -4.65 -11.70
N LEU A 58 -6.76 -3.80 -11.21
CA LEU A 58 -7.24 -2.62 -11.92
C LEU A 58 -6.07 -1.67 -12.27
N ALA A 59 -5.21 -1.36 -11.31
CA ALA A 59 -4.06 -0.47 -11.52
C ALA A 59 -3.08 -1.03 -12.56
N ARG A 60 -2.86 -2.36 -12.57
CA ARG A 60 -2.04 -3.03 -13.59
C ARG A 60 -2.67 -2.97 -14.98
N ALA A 61 -3.98 -3.15 -15.08
CA ALA A 61 -4.71 -3.08 -16.34
C ALA A 61 -4.73 -1.66 -16.91
N ALA A 62 -4.96 -0.64 -16.06
CA ALA A 62 -4.96 0.77 -16.44
C ALA A 62 -3.61 1.21 -17.04
N ARG A 63 -2.49 0.66 -16.55
CA ARG A 63 -1.15 0.97 -17.06
C ARG A 63 -0.86 0.40 -18.46
N ARG A 64 -1.65 -0.56 -18.94
CA ARG A 64 -1.47 -1.19 -20.26
C ARG A 64 -2.26 -0.51 -21.38
N ARG A 65 -3.09 0.48 -21.03
CA ARG A 65 -3.78 1.36 -21.96
C ARG A 65 -2.96 2.62 -22.17
#